data_AF-A0A3D2SXB7-F1
#
_entry.id   AF-A0A3D2SXB7-F1
#
_cell.length_a   1.000
_cell.length_b   1.000
_cell.length_c   1.000
_cell.angle_alpha   90.00
_cell.angle_beta   90.00
_cell.angle_gamma   90.00
#
_symmetry.space_group_name_H-M   'P 1'
#
loop_
_entity.id
_entity.type
_entity.pdbx_description
1 polymer ?
#
loop_
_entity_poly.entity_id
_entity_poly.type
_entity_poly.pdbx_seq_one_letter_code
_entity_poly.pdbx_strand_id
1 'polypeptide(L)' 'MRTDSRREGPIITLDGPAGSGKSSTAKAVAKRLGFRHLDSGAL' A
#
# COMPACT_ATOMS: atom_id res chain seq x y z
N MET A 1 -11.81 2.31 -28.96
CA MET A 1 -11.65 1.57 -27.69
C MET A 1 -10.16 1.52 -27.38
N ARG A 2 -9.65 2.40 -26.50
CA ARG A 2 -8.20 2.40 -26.15
C ARG A 2 -8.00 1.41 -25.01
N THR A 3 -7.30 0.31 -25.29
CA THR A 3 -6.80 -0.60 -24.25
C THR A 3 -5.63 0.10 -23.56
N ASP A 4 -5.87 0.70 -22.39
CA ASP A 4 -4.81 1.26 -21.57
C ASP A 4 -3.98 0.08 -21.01
N SER A 5 -2.80 -0.13 -21.57
CA SER A 5 -1.84 -1.16 -21.16
C SER A 5 -0.94 -0.65 -20.04
N ARG A 6 -1.45 0.22 -19.15
CA ARG A 6 -0.72 0.56 -17.92
C ARG A 6 -0.64 -0.72 -17.10
N ARG A 7 0.59 -1.23 -16.94
CA ARG A 7 0.86 -2.21 -15.91
C ARG A 7 0.53 -1.53 -14.58
N GLU A 8 -0.60 -1.89 -13.98
CA GLU A 8 -0.89 -1.48 -12.63
C GLU A 8 0.26 -1.98 -11.74
N GLY A 9 0.91 -1.04 -11.05
CA GLY A 9 2.00 -1.38 -10.14
C GLY A 9 1.52 -2.37 -9.06
N PRO A 10 2.42 -3.12 -8.42
CA PRO A 10 2.03 -4.14 -7.47
C PRO A 10 1.23 -3.54 -6.30
N ILE A 11 0.19 -4.27 -5.87
CA ILE A 11 -0.55 -3.98 -4.64
C ILE A 11 0.04 -4.86 -3.53
N ILE A 12 0.45 -4.23 -2.44
CA ILE A 12 1.14 -4.90 -1.32
C ILE A 12 0.29 -4.76 -0.07
N THR A 13 -0.03 -5.88 0.58
CA THR A 13 -0.71 -5.92 1.87
C THR A 13 0.27 -6.34 2.96
N LEU A 14 0.08 -5.82 4.18
CA LEU A 14 0.82 -6.26 5.37
C LEU A 14 -0.18 -6.88 6.35
N ASP A 15 0.05 -8.14 6.70
CA ASP A 15 -0.77 -8.87 7.68
C ASP A 15 0.02 -9.19 8.96
N GLY A 16 -0.68 -9.37 10.08
CA GLY A 16 -0.11 -9.69 11.38
C GLY A 16 -0.91 -9.14 12.57
N PRO A 17 -0.50 -9.45 13.81
CA PRO A 17 -1.25 -9.11 15.03
C PRO A 17 -1.48 -7.61 15.24
N ALA A 18 -2.51 -7.24 16.01
CA ALA A 18 -2.71 -5.84 16.42
C ALA A 18 -1.47 -5.31 17.15
N GLY A 19 -1.09 -4.06 16.90
CA GLY A 19 0.08 -3.43 17.52
C GLY A 19 1.45 -3.84 16.94
N SER A 20 1.54 -4.73 15.95
CA SER A 20 2.82 -5.16 15.37
C SER A 20 3.54 -4.13 14.48
N GLY A 21 2.96 -2.92 14.32
CA GLY A 21 3.57 -1.83 13.56
C GLY A 21 3.29 -1.82 12.05
N LYS A 22 2.35 -2.65 11.55
CA LYS A 22 2.02 -2.76 10.11
C LYS A 22 1.75 -1.41 9.43
N SER A 23 0.86 -0.58 9.96
CA SER A 23 0.55 0.72 9.36
C SER A 23 1.75 1.67 9.37
N SER A 24 2.55 1.67 10.44
CA SER A 24 3.77 2.46 10.55
C SER A 24 4.80 2.04 9.50
N THR A 25 5.03 0.73 9.35
CA THR A 25 5.94 0.17 8.36
C THR A 25 5.44 0.41 6.94
N ALA A 26 4.16 0.17 6.65
CA ALA A 26 3.55 0.42 5.35
C ALA A 26 3.72 1.89 4.92
N LYS A 27 3.47 2.83 5.84
CA LYS A 27 3.64 4.27 5.59
C LYS A 27 5.11 4.63 5.28
N ALA A 28 6.06 4.09 6.03
CA ALA A 28 7.49 4.35 5.83
C ALA A 28 7.99 3.77 4.50
N VAL A 29 7.63 2.52 4.18
CA VAL A 29 7.99 1.85 2.93
C VAL A 29 7.35 2.56 1.74
N ALA A 30 6.07 2.92 1.83
CA ALA A 30 5.38 3.62 0.76
C ALA A 30 6.04 4.97 0.45
N LYS A 31 6.39 5.75 1.47
CA LYS A 31 7.15 7.00 1.31
C LYS A 31 8.51 6.78 0.65
N ARG A 32 9.23 5.71 1.02
CA ARG A 32 10.57 5.42 0.50
C ARG A 32 10.56 4.91 -0.94
N LEU A 33 9.54 4.15 -1.33
CA LEU A 33 9.44 3.50 -2.64
C LEU A 33 8.51 4.22 -3.62
N GLY A 34 7.88 5.33 -3.21
CA GLY A 34 6.96 6.09 -4.06
C GLY A 34 5.59 5.42 -4.24
N PHE A 35 5.19 4.53 -3.34
CA PHE A 35 3.86 3.90 -3.37
C PHE A 35 2.82 4.83 -2.74
N ARG A 36 1.57 4.67 -3.18
CA ARG A 36 0.42 5.22 -2.46
C ARG A 36 0.15 4.33 -1.24
N HIS A 37 -0.02 4.95 -0.08
CA HIS A 37 -0.39 4.27 1.16
C HIS A 37 -1.91 4.37 1.35
N LEU A 38 -2.57 3.24 1.57
CA LEU A 38 -3.98 3.15 1.93
C LEU A 38 -4.07 2.67 3.38
N ASP A 39 -4.70 3.46 4.24
CA ASP A 39 -4.96 3.07 5.63
C ASP A 39 -6.36 2.44 5.73
N SER A 40 -6.51 1.34 6.46
CA SER A 40 -7.79 0.65 6.63
C SER A 40 -8.71 1.34 7.64
N GLY A 41 -8.22 2.36 8.35
CA GLY A 41 -8.91 3.03 9.47
C GLY A 41 -9.76 4.26 9.13
N ALA A 42 -10.08 4.53 7.86
CA ALA A 42 -10.85 5.72 7.44
C ALA A 42 -12.01 5.39 6.48
N LEU A 43 -12.76 4.32 6.79
CA LEU A 43 -14.11 4.08 6.27
C LEU A 43 -15.15 4.41 7.36
#